data_AF-A0A0N6W4X5-F1
#
_entry.id   AF-A0A0N6W4X5-F1
#
_cell.length_a   1.000
_cell.length_b   1.000
_cell.length_c   1.000
_cell.angle_alpha   90.00
_cell.angle_beta   90.00
_cell.angle_gamma   90.00
#
_symmetry.space_group_name_H-M   'P 1'
#
loop_
_entity.id
_entity.type
_entity.pdbx_description
1 polymer ?
#
loop_
_entity_poly.entity_id
_entity_poly.type
_entity_poly.pdbx_seq_one_letter_code
_entity_poly.pdbx_strand_id
1 'polypeptide(L)'
;MTIAALGSHRATGRTITEQFHAFDARNPHVYRSLERMAARRLAAGATRISLKDLFEDLRRQLPYGVAGLNNNFTALYARRLIDDHPHWSHAFELRRRRAA
;
A
#
# COMPACT_ATOMS: atom_id res chain seq x y z
N MET A 1 -16.99 19.53 28.01
CA MET A 1 -16.04 19.21 29.10
C MET A 1 -16.15 17.71 29.34
N THR A 2 -15.17 16.82 29.19
CA THR A 2 -13.70 16.94 29.29
C THR A 2 -13.07 15.69 28.65
N ILE A 3 -12.21 15.90 27.66
CA ILE A 3 -10.86 15.34 27.44
C ILE A 3 -10.62 13.81 27.43
N ALA A 4 -10.21 13.37 26.23
CA ALA A 4 -9.11 12.48 25.86
C ALA A 4 -9.03 11.05 26.44
N ALA A 5 -9.28 10.09 25.55
CA ALA A 5 -8.54 8.84 25.55
C ALA A 5 -7.15 9.06 24.91
N LEU A 6 -6.19 9.53 25.70
CA LEU A 6 -4.75 9.42 25.42
C LEU A 6 -4.35 7.95 25.57
N GLY A 7 -4.48 7.20 24.47
CA GLY A 7 -3.96 5.84 24.37
C GLY A 7 -2.46 5.87 24.07
N SER A 8 -1.65 5.98 25.13
CA SER A 8 -0.20 5.76 25.07
C SER A 8 0.12 4.36 24.56
N HIS A 9 0.95 4.31 23.52
CA HIS A 9 1.87 3.24 23.12
C HIS A 9 1.75 1.90 23.87
N ARG A 10 0.79 1.07 23.47
CA ARG A 10 0.98 -0.39 23.54
C ARG A 10 1.26 -0.86 22.12
N ALA A 11 2.22 -1.76 21.97
CA ALA A 11 2.30 -2.62 20.80
C ALA A 11 0.93 -3.32 20.67
N THR A 12 0.01 -2.69 19.93
CA THR A 12 -1.33 -3.23 19.74
C THR A 12 -1.13 -4.55 19.02
N GLY A 13 -1.53 -5.66 19.63
CA GLY A 13 -1.50 -7.01 19.04
C GLY A 13 -2.40 -7.16 17.82
N ARG A 14 -2.59 -6.10 17.04
CA ARG A 14 -3.23 -6.09 15.74
C ARG A 14 -2.26 -6.62 14.71
N THR A 15 -2.74 -7.60 13.97
CA THR A 15 -2.05 -8.16 12.81
C THR A 15 -1.71 -7.04 11.82
N ILE A 16 -0.68 -7.28 11.00
CA ILE A 16 -0.28 -6.38 9.91
C ILE A 16 -1.47 -6.00 8.99
N THR A 17 -2.41 -6.93 8.82
CA THR A 17 -3.63 -6.78 8.03
C THR A 17 -4.61 -5.79 8.66
N GLU A 18 -4.86 -5.89 9.98
CA GLU A 18 -5.73 -4.94 10.68
C GLU A 18 -5.14 -3.54 10.71
N GLN A 19 -3.81 -3.43 10.90
CA GLN A 19 -3.12 -2.15 10.81
C GLN A 19 -3.23 -1.54 9.41
N PHE A 20 -3.12 -2.37 8.37
CA PHE A 20 -3.33 -1.96 6.98
C PHE A 20 -4.75 -1.45 6.74
N HIS A 21 -5.79 -2.18 7.14
CA HIS A 21 -7.18 -1.74 6.95
C HIS A 21 -7.46 -0.42 7.67
N ALA A 22 -6.99 -0.27 8.91
CA ALA A 22 -7.14 0.98 9.65
C ALA A 22 -6.34 2.14 9.03
N PHE A 23 -5.19 1.87 8.42
CA PHE A 23 -4.42 2.87 7.69
C PHE A 23 -5.13 3.27 6.40
N ASP A 24 -5.57 2.29 5.61
CA ASP A 24 -6.18 2.49 4.30
C ASP A 24 -7.52 3.22 4.41
N ALA A 25 -8.37 2.86 5.38
CA ALA A 25 -9.63 3.55 5.64
C ALA A 25 -9.44 5.04 5.97
N ARG A 26 -8.31 5.39 6.62
CA ARG A 26 -7.95 6.78 6.92
C ARG A 26 -7.26 7.49 5.75
N ASN A 27 -6.69 6.74 4.82
CA ASN A 27 -5.90 7.26 3.70
C ASN A 27 -6.36 6.70 2.34
N PRO A 28 -7.63 6.86 1.96
CA PRO A 28 -8.16 6.29 0.71
C PRO A 28 -7.44 6.85 -0.53
N HIS A 29 -6.87 8.05 -0.43
CA HIS A 29 -6.07 8.68 -1.48
C HIS A 29 -4.78 7.91 -1.82
N VAL A 30 -4.20 7.15 -0.87
CA VAL A 30 -3.00 6.33 -1.11
C VAL A 30 -3.33 5.25 -2.14
N TYR A 31 -4.42 4.49 -1.90
CA TYR A 31 -4.86 3.45 -2.83
C TYR A 31 -5.12 4.02 -4.23
N ARG A 32 -5.88 5.13 -4.32
CA ARG A 32 -6.22 5.77 -5.59
C ARG A 32 -5.01 6.30 -6.36
N SER A 33 -3.99 6.78 -5.65
CA SER A 33 -2.74 7.21 -6.28
C SER A 33 -1.95 6.01 -6.81
N LEU A 34 -1.82 4.94 -6.02
CA LEU A 34 -1.15 3.71 -6.44
C LEU A 34 -1.83 3.07 -7.66
N GLU A 35 -3.16 2.96 -7.63
CA GLU A 35 -3.99 2.46 -8.74
C GLU A 35 -3.71 3.26 -10.03
N ARG A 36 -3.76 4.60 -9.95
CA ARG A 36 -3.51 5.48 -11.10
C ARG A 36 -2.08 5.35 -11.63
N MET A 37 -1.10 5.23 -10.74
CA MET A 37 0.30 5.07 -11.15
C MET A 37 0.55 3.71 -11.79
N ALA A 38 -0.05 2.64 -11.27
CA ALA A 38 -0.01 1.31 -11.86
C ALA A 38 -0.64 1.32 -13.27
N ALA A 39 -1.86 1.84 -13.40
CA ALA A 39 -2.55 1.96 -14.69
C ALA A 39 -1.73 2.74 -15.71
N ARG A 40 -1.11 3.86 -15.31
CA ARG A 40 -0.23 4.65 -16.18
C ARG A 40 0.99 3.86 -16.66
N ARG A 41 1.62 3.06 -15.80
CA ARG A 41 2.76 2.21 -16.18
C ARG A 41 2.35 1.12 -17.14
N LEU A 42 1.22 0.47 -16.89
CA LEU A 42 0.68 -0.57 -17.78
C LEU A 42 0.32 0.00 -19.15
N ALA A 43 -0.34 1.17 -19.18
CA ALA A 43 -0.65 1.86 -20.43
C ALA A 43 0.60 2.29 -21.21
N ALA A 44 1.72 2.54 -20.51
CA ALA A 44 3.02 2.81 -21.11
C ALA A 44 3.78 1.53 -21.55
N GLY A 45 3.17 0.35 -21.43
CA GLY A 45 3.76 -0.93 -21.83
C GLY A 45 4.67 -1.56 -20.78
N ALA A 46 4.62 -1.13 -19.52
CA ALA A 46 5.41 -1.76 -18.47
C ALA A 46 4.95 -3.20 -18.24
N THR A 47 5.88 -4.14 -18.36
CA THR A 47 5.64 -5.58 -18.13
C THR A 47 5.92 -6.01 -16.69
N ARG A 48 6.56 -5.15 -15.88
CA ARG A 48 6.90 -5.41 -14.48
C ARG A 48 6.67 -4.17 -13.62
N ILE A 49 5.87 -4.31 -12.57
CA ILE A 49 5.55 -3.25 -11.62
C ILE A 49 5.87 -3.72 -10.19
N SER A 50 6.77 -3.00 -9.53
CA SER A 50 7.10 -3.17 -8.11
C SER A 50 6.27 -2.20 -7.27
N LEU A 51 5.51 -2.73 -6.30
CA LEU A 51 4.77 -1.88 -5.34
C LEU A 51 5.71 -1.03 -4.49
N LYS A 52 6.92 -1.52 -4.22
CA LYS A 52 7.93 -0.73 -3.50
C LYS A 52 8.29 0.52 -4.31
N ASP A 53 8.48 0.38 -5.62
CA ASP A 53 8.86 1.50 -6.47
C ASP A 53 7.71 2.51 -6.57
N LEU A 54 6.47 2.02 -6.71
CA LEU A 54 5.28 2.86 -6.66
C LEU A 54 5.15 3.62 -5.33
N PHE A 55 5.51 2.99 -4.20
CA PHE A 55 5.53 3.63 -2.90
C PHE A 55 6.59 4.73 -2.82
N GLU A 56 7.81 4.48 -3.31
CA GLU A 56 8.85 5.50 -3.31
C GLU A 56 8.49 6.68 -4.24
N ASP A 57 7.87 6.42 -5.38
CA ASP A 57 7.34 7.47 -6.25
C ASP A 57 6.21 8.26 -5.60
N LEU A 58 5.31 7.59 -4.88
CA LEU A 58 4.26 8.25 -4.12
C LEU A 58 4.85 9.16 -3.04
N ARG A 59 5.88 8.70 -2.32
CA ARG A 59 6.59 9.53 -1.33
C ARG A 59 7.28 10.73 -1.96
N ARG A 60 7.87 10.58 -3.15
CA ARG A 60 8.46 11.71 -3.91
C ARG A 60 7.42 12.75 -4.31
N GLN A 61 6.19 12.33 -4.64
CA GLN A 61 5.11 13.24 -5.05
C GLN A 61 4.45 13.96 -3.87
N LEU A 62 4.61 13.46 -2.65
CA LEU A 62 3.97 14.01 -1.45
C LEU A 62 5.01 14.76 -0.60
N PRO A 63 5.03 16.11 -0.62
CA PRO A 63 6.07 16.91 0.04
C PRO A 63 6.17 16.68 1.55
N TYR A 64 5.09 16.21 2.19
CA TYR A 64 5.02 15.89 3.62
C TYR A 64 4.93 14.38 3.91
N GLY A 65 5.01 13.54 2.88
CA GLY A 65 4.77 12.10 2.97
C GLY A 65 3.36 11.73 3.43
N VAL A 66 3.14 10.44 3.69
CA VAL A 66 1.92 9.95 4.38
C VAL A 66 2.36 9.35 5.70
N ALA A 67 1.95 9.97 6.81
CA ALA A 67 2.26 9.49 8.14
C ALA A 67 1.74 8.05 8.34
N GLY A 68 2.65 7.11 8.63
CA GLY A 68 2.31 5.70 8.82
C GLY A 68 2.33 4.84 7.55
N LEU A 69 2.79 5.35 6.39
CA LEU A 69 2.97 4.55 5.18
C LEU A 69 4.13 3.55 5.34
N ASN A 70 3.80 2.37 5.83
CA ASN A 70 4.75 1.30 6.13
C ASN A 70 5.02 0.42 4.89
N ASN A 71 6.29 0.09 4.64
CA ASN A 71 6.69 -0.83 3.57
C ASN A 71 6.08 -2.24 3.73
N ASN A 72 5.72 -2.62 4.95
CA ASN A 72 4.98 -3.83 5.26
C ASN A 72 3.60 -3.91 4.56
N PHE A 73 3.02 -2.76 4.20
CA PHE A 73 1.74 -2.70 3.49
C PHE A 73 1.87 -2.90 1.99
N THR A 74 3.08 -2.85 1.42
CA THR A 74 3.30 -3.00 -0.04
C THR A 74 2.70 -4.28 -0.60
N ALA A 75 2.89 -5.41 0.09
CA ALA A 75 2.34 -6.70 -0.33
C ALA A 75 0.81 -6.76 -0.22
N LEU A 76 0.22 -6.08 0.77
CA LEU A 76 -1.23 -6.02 0.95
C LEU A 76 -1.88 -5.14 -0.11
N TYR A 77 -1.26 -4.00 -0.44
CA TYR A 77 -1.68 -3.17 -1.56
C TYR A 77 -1.52 -3.87 -2.91
N ALA A 78 -0.45 -4.64 -3.11
CA ALA A 78 -0.26 -5.42 -4.34
C ALA A 78 -1.39 -6.43 -4.54
N ARG A 79 -1.73 -7.20 -3.49
CA ARG A 79 -2.84 -8.15 -3.53
C ARG A 79 -4.15 -7.45 -3.82
N ARG A 80 -4.47 -6.36 -3.13
CA ARG A 80 -5.69 -5.59 -3.37
C ARG A 80 -5.79 -5.05 -4.80
N LEU A 81 -4.69 -4.52 -5.37
CA LEU A 81 -4.69 -4.05 -6.75
C LEU A 81 -4.95 -5.18 -7.75
N ILE A 82 -4.43 -6.39 -7.48
CA ILE A 82 -4.69 -7.57 -8.32
C ILE A 82 -6.13 -8.07 -8.13
N ASP A 83 -6.66 -8.06 -6.90
CA ASP A 83 -8.04 -8.47 -6.62
C ASP A 83 -9.04 -7.53 -7.33
N ASP A 84 -8.79 -6.22 -7.28
CA ASP A 84 -9.62 -5.20 -7.94
C ASP A 84 -9.38 -5.16 -9.47
N HIS A 85 -8.17 -5.51 -9.92
CA HIS A 85 -7.77 -5.56 -11.35
C HIS A 85 -7.09 -6.89 -11.69
N PRO A 86 -7.86 -8.00 -11.86
CA PRO A 86 -7.26 -9.33 -12.07
C PRO A 86 -6.37 -9.41 -13.30
N HIS A 87 -6.67 -8.61 -14.33
CA HIS A 87 -5.90 -8.49 -15.56
C HIS A 87 -4.51 -7.88 -15.34
N TRP A 88 -4.21 -7.22 -14.21
CA TRP A 88 -2.88 -6.70 -13.89
C TRP A 88 -1.95 -7.72 -13.26
N SER A 89 -2.47 -8.88 -12.85
CA SER A 89 -1.70 -9.94 -12.17
C SER A 89 -0.40 -10.31 -12.86
N HIS A 90 -0.37 -10.33 -14.20
CA HIS A 90 0.82 -10.66 -14.99
C HIS A 90 1.97 -9.64 -14.84
N ALA A 91 1.66 -8.38 -14.52
CA ALA A 91 2.64 -7.31 -14.40
C ALA A 91 3.18 -7.15 -12.97
N PHE A 92 2.44 -7.64 -11.96
CA PHE A 92 2.89 -7.61 -10.58
C PHE A 92 3.64 -8.90 -10.23
N GLU A 93 4.97 -8.84 -10.16
CA GLU A 93 5.76 -9.91 -9.58
C GLU A 93 5.59 -9.92 -8.06
N LEU A 94 4.53 -10.57 -7.58
CA LEU A 94 4.47 -11.00 -6.18
C LEU A 94 5.62 -11.99 -5.99
N ARG A 95 6.63 -11.62 -5.19
CA ARG A 95 7.68 -12.56 -4.80
C ARG A 95 7.02 -13.81 -4.22
N ARG A 96 7.00 -14.90 -5.00
CA ARG A 96 6.74 -16.24 -4.46
C ARG A 96 7.86 -16.48 -3.45
N ARG A 97 7.53 -16.60 -2.17
CA ARG A 97 8.51 -17.11 -1.20
C ARG A 97 8.90 -18.49 -1.73
N ARG A 98 10.13 -18.63 -2.22
CA ARG A 98 10.72 -19.96 -2.43
C ARG A 98 10.90 -20.51 -1.01
N ALA A 99 10.10 -21.51 -0.64
CA ALA A 99 10.50 -22.39 0.44
C ALA A 99 11.77 -23.10 -0.05
N ALA A 100 12.87 -22.89 0.66
CA ALA A 100 14.08 -23.69 0.51
C ALA A 100 13.91 -24.98 1.32
#